data_AF-A0A7V9BJQ3-F1
#
_entry.id   AF-A0A7V9BJQ3-F1
#
_cell.length_a   1.000
_cell.length_b   1.000
_cell.length_c   1.000
_cell.angle_alpha   90.00
_cell.angle_beta   90.00
_cell.angle_gamma   90.00
#
_symmetry.space_group_name_H-M   'P 1'
#
loop_
_entity.id
_entity.type
_entity.pdbx_description
1 polymer ?
#
loop_
_entity_poly.entity_id
_entity_poly.type
_entity_poly.pdbx_seq_one_letter_code
_entity_poly.pdbx_strand_id
1 'polypeptide(L)'
;VYTTLDSDLQRTAELLVEKGLVEIESRRAFKYPTRKAQGAPKDGQQTAYLQGALVSLDPSTGHVLAMVGGRDFNESRFNRATQAKRQSGSAFKPFVFAAALEAGYSPATVITRLDDPIQTLQGAWVPEDEHSSATSMTLRTALRTSSNRAAVQLLNSVGIAKAVGYAEKLNMGTPPSVPSMALGTSDVTLLAMTSAYAAFAAEGMVRPATLIRRVEDSEGTVLYLAETKVRQAITRGTAYLMSSMLSDVVNHGTGYRARQVGFTLPAAGKTGTTNDYVDAWFVGFTPRVVTGVWIGFDQPQTIIANGYGGELAVPIWANFMKSATRGHKSEWFERPPDVVGVNVCRVSGRLPNGGCDRVEVVARDGFVETRSMIYTEFFVKGTQPNSVCPLHTAPSMLDRLAGVFGGGDDSRPVSAEDVGLPAPGPARTTGSVPGSPAAPTARPGEEPASPKAEDPKKKRGFWSRVFKGDKKDDDKDKDKDKKDEKKKPEPKKPGGGE
;
A
#
# COMPACT_ATOMS: atom_id res chain seq x y z
N VAL A 1 -23.07 -20.41 -16.38
CA VAL A 1 -21.67 -19.91 -16.25
C VAL A 1 -21.36 -19.70 -14.79
N TYR A 2 -20.31 -20.33 -14.27
CA TYR A 2 -19.86 -20.24 -12.88
C TYR A 2 -18.61 -19.37 -12.82
N THR A 3 -18.72 -18.21 -12.18
CA THR A 3 -17.60 -17.28 -11.96
C THR A 3 -16.92 -17.55 -10.62
N THR A 4 -15.83 -16.84 -10.37
CA THR A 4 -15.14 -16.82 -9.08
C THR A 4 -15.47 -15.60 -8.23
N LEU A 5 -16.23 -14.65 -8.78
CA LEU A 5 -16.55 -13.38 -8.13
C LEU A 5 -17.43 -13.61 -6.91
N ASP A 6 -17.05 -12.98 -5.82
CA ASP A 6 -17.89 -12.85 -4.64
C ASP A 6 -18.74 -11.58 -4.80
N SER A 7 -20.07 -11.74 -4.84
CA SER A 7 -20.98 -10.63 -5.10
C SER A 7 -20.96 -9.55 -4.02
N ASP A 8 -20.73 -9.93 -2.77
CA ASP A 8 -20.72 -8.99 -1.65
C ASP A 8 -19.40 -8.22 -1.61
N LEU A 9 -18.28 -8.90 -1.89
CA LEU A 9 -16.99 -8.24 -2.05
C LEU A 9 -16.97 -7.35 -3.29
N GLN A 10 -17.58 -7.75 -4.40
CA GLN A 10 -17.67 -6.94 -5.61
C GLN A 10 -18.40 -5.62 -5.34
N ARG A 11 -19.60 -5.66 -4.73
CA ARG A 11 -20.36 -4.45 -4.35
C ARG A 11 -19.58 -3.58 -3.37
N THR A 12 -18.88 -4.21 -2.42
CA THR A 12 -18.05 -3.50 -1.45
C THR A 12 -16.86 -2.80 -2.13
N ALA A 13 -16.23 -3.44 -3.10
CA ALA A 13 -15.14 -2.86 -3.87
C ALA A 13 -15.62 -1.61 -4.65
N GLU A 14 -16.73 -1.73 -5.38
CA GLU A 14 -17.32 -0.61 -6.13
C GLU A 14 -17.62 0.59 -5.22
N LEU A 15 -18.29 0.34 -4.10
CA LEU A 15 -18.62 1.37 -3.11
C LEU A 15 -17.37 2.06 -2.55
N LEU A 16 -16.35 1.29 -2.15
CA LEU A 16 -15.17 1.84 -1.48
C LEU A 16 -14.21 2.53 -2.44
N VAL A 17 -14.10 2.06 -3.68
CA VAL A 17 -13.36 2.77 -4.73
C VAL A 17 -14.04 4.10 -5.01
N GLU A 18 -15.36 4.12 -5.26
CA GLU A 18 -16.09 5.37 -5.52
C GLU A 18 -15.98 6.34 -4.35
N LYS A 19 -16.22 5.87 -3.13
CA LYS A 19 -16.10 6.69 -1.91
C LYS A 19 -14.71 7.30 -1.77
N GLY A 20 -13.66 6.49 -1.95
CA GLY A 20 -12.28 6.97 -1.83
C GLY A 20 -11.92 8.02 -2.89
N LEU A 21 -12.38 7.84 -4.13
CA LEU A 21 -12.15 8.80 -5.20
C LEU A 21 -12.89 10.12 -4.94
N VAL A 22 -14.16 10.07 -4.48
CA VAL A 22 -14.91 11.28 -4.08
C VAL A 22 -14.22 12.00 -2.92
N GLU A 23 -13.71 11.27 -1.93
CA GLU A 23 -12.95 11.87 -0.82
C GLU A 23 -11.69 12.59 -1.33
N ILE A 24 -10.97 12.03 -2.30
CA ILE A 24 -9.80 12.67 -2.92
C ILE A 24 -10.21 13.92 -3.72
N GLU A 25 -11.25 13.81 -4.55
CA GLU A 25 -11.81 14.94 -5.32
C GLU A 25 -12.28 16.09 -4.44
N SER A 26 -12.68 15.81 -3.19
CA SER A 26 -13.13 16.83 -2.23
C SER A 26 -11.99 17.57 -1.53
N ARG A 27 -10.73 17.13 -1.67
CA ARG A 27 -9.58 17.77 -1.01
C ARG A 27 -9.34 19.16 -1.61
N ARG A 28 -9.06 20.16 -0.78
CA ARG A 28 -8.76 21.53 -1.21
C ARG A 28 -7.63 21.63 -2.25
N ALA A 29 -6.67 20.72 -2.21
CA ALA A 29 -5.54 20.70 -3.14
C ALA A 29 -5.84 20.01 -4.49
N PHE A 30 -7.00 19.36 -4.64
CA PHE A 30 -7.46 18.80 -5.92
C PHE A 30 -7.96 19.92 -6.84
N LYS A 31 -7.42 19.99 -8.07
CA LYS A 31 -7.63 21.12 -8.98
C LYS A 31 -8.32 20.74 -10.29
N TYR A 32 -8.70 19.48 -10.46
CA TYR A 32 -9.24 18.95 -11.71
C TYR A 32 -10.78 18.88 -11.66
N PRO A 33 -11.45 18.72 -12.82
CA PRO A 33 -12.88 18.43 -12.85
C PRO A 33 -13.20 17.19 -12.01
N THR A 34 -14.21 17.29 -11.14
CA THR A 34 -14.73 16.13 -10.41
C THR A 34 -15.76 15.40 -11.28
N ARG A 35 -15.97 14.11 -11.04
CA ARG A 35 -17.04 13.35 -11.73
C ARG A 35 -18.40 14.04 -11.60
N LYS A 36 -18.72 14.55 -10.41
CA LYS A 36 -19.99 15.27 -10.15
C LYS A 36 -20.12 16.56 -10.97
N ALA A 37 -19.03 17.31 -11.15
CA ALA A 37 -19.06 18.56 -11.91
C ALA A 37 -19.09 18.33 -13.42
N GLN A 38 -18.43 17.29 -13.91
CA GLN A 38 -18.34 16.99 -15.35
C GLN A 38 -19.60 16.26 -15.87
N GLY A 39 -20.21 15.39 -15.05
CA GLY A 39 -21.25 14.47 -15.51
C GLY A 39 -20.70 13.33 -16.38
N ALA A 40 -21.61 12.55 -16.98
CA ALA A 40 -21.24 11.46 -17.87
C ALA A 40 -20.54 12.00 -19.13
N PRO A 41 -19.37 11.44 -19.54
CA PRO A 41 -18.74 11.78 -20.81
C PRO A 41 -19.68 11.50 -21.98
N LYS A 42 -19.50 12.21 -23.10
CA LYS A 42 -20.14 11.82 -24.36
C LYS A 42 -19.56 10.48 -24.84
N ASP A 43 -20.36 9.70 -25.57
CA ASP A 43 -19.92 8.40 -26.11
C ASP A 43 -18.56 8.53 -26.84
N GLY A 44 -17.62 7.67 -26.44
CA GLY A 44 -16.27 7.62 -26.99
C GLY A 44 -15.27 8.64 -26.43
N GLN A 45 -15.69 9.56 -25.55
CA GLN A 45 -14.77 10.48 -24.87
C GLN A 45 -14.14 9.84 -23.63
N GLN A 46 -12.86 10.11 -23.42
CA GLN A 46 -12.17 9.75 -22.19
C GLN A 46 -12.68 10.59 -21.02
N THR A 47 -12.65 10.02 -19.82
CA THR A 47 -13.04 10.74 -18.61
C THR A 47 -11.93 11.71 -18.22
N ALA A 48 -12.27 12.97 -17.90
CA ALA A 48 -11.29 13.97 -17.46
C ALA A 48 -11.19 14.10 -15.93
N TYR A 49 -12.06 13.39 -15.20
CA TYR A 49 -12.05 13.28 -13.75
C TYR A 49 -11.23 12.06 -13.27
N LEU A 50 -10.93 12.03 -11.98
CA LEU A 50 -10.07 11.02 -11.37
C LEU A 50 -10.70 9.63 -11.45
N GLN A 51 -9.90 8.64 -11.82
CA GLN A 51 -10.29 7.23 -11.93
C GLN A 51 -9.58 6.37 -10.89
N GLY A 52 -10.11 5.16 -10.69
CA GLY A 52 -9.49 4.15 -9.86
C GLY A 52 -9.90 2.75 -10.27
N ALA A 53 -9.12 1.77 -9.82
CA ALA A 53 -9.35 0.36 -10.07
C ALA A 53 -8.96 -0.46 -8.84
N LEU A 54 -9.61 -1.61 -8.67
CA LEU A 54 -9.32 -2.58 -7.61
C LEU A 54 -9.36 -3.99 -8.18
N VAL A 55 -8.38 -4.81 -7.80
CA VAL A 55 -8.41 -6.25 -8.06
C VAL A 55 -8.16 -6.96 -6.75
N SER A 56 -8.99 -7.95 -6.41
CA SER A 56 -8.79 -8.83 -5.26
C SER A 56 -8.79 -10.29 -5.69
N LEU A 57 -7.82 -11.06 -5.20
CA LEU A 57 -7.63 -12.47 -5.53
C LEU A 57 -7.49 -13.30 -4.25
N ASP A 58 -7.91 -14.55 -4.33
CA ASP A 58 -7.44 -15.60 -3.42
C ASP A 58 -6.05 -16.10 -3.90
N PRO A 59 -4.98 -15.93 -3.11
CA PRO A 59 -3.63 -16.32 -3.53
C PRO A 59 -3.46 -17.84 -3.67
N SER A 60 -4.27 -18.66 -2.98
CA SER A 60 -4.18 -20.12 -3.00
C SER A 60 -4.78 -20.73 -4.27
N THR A 61 -5.69 -20.03 -4.93
CA THR A 61 -6.41 -20.52 -6.12
C THR A 61 -6.17 -19.68 -7.37
N GLY A 62 -5.83 -18.40 -7.23
CA GLY A 62 -5.82 -17.43 -8.33
C GLY A 62 -7.22 -16.94 -8.71
N HIS A 63 -8.26 -17.30 -7.94
CA HIS A 63 -9.62 -16.84 -8.18
C HIS A 63 -9.74 -15.32 -7.97
N VAL A 64 -10.35 -14.64 -8.94
CA VAL A 64 -10.69 -13.22 -8.79
C VAL A 64 -11.95 -13.10 -7.94
N LEU A 65 -11.79 -12.53 -6.74
CA LEU A 65 -12.87 -12.31 -5.78
C LEU A 65 -13.66 -11.05 -6.11
N ALA A 66 -12.97 -9.98 -6.50
CA ALA A 66 -13.57 -8.71 -6.92
C ALA A 66 -12.69 -8.00 -7.96
N MET A 67 -13.32 -7.29 -8.90
CA MET A 67 -12.65 -6.48 -9.92
C MET A 67 -13.45 -5.21 -10.23
N VAL A 68 -12.86 -4.05 -9.99
CA VAL A 68 -13.38 -2.73 -10.37
C VAL A 68 -12.48 -2.16 -11.46
N GLY A 69 -13.04 -1.98 -12.66
CA GLY A 69 -12.32 -1.45 -13.83
C GLY A 69 -12.40 0.07 -14.00
N GLY A 70 -13.20 0.76 -13.19
CA GLY A 70 -13.47 2.19 -13.28
C GLY A 70 -14.67 2.55 -12.42
N ARG A 71 -15.03 3.84 -12.39
CA ARG A 71 -16.10 4.35 -11.52
C ARG A 71 -17.50 3.95 -11.98
N ASP A 72 -17.75 3.93 -13.29
CA ASP A 72 -19.06 3.61 -13.86
C ASP A 72 -18.90 3.09 -15.31
N PHE A 73 -19.50 1.93 -15.59
CA PHE A 73 -19.42 1.28 -16.91
C PHE A 73 -20.15 2.06 -18.01
N ASN A 74 -21.25 2.73 -17.67
CA ASN A 74 -22.04 3.50 -18.63
C ASN A 74 -21.33 4.81 -19.00
N GLU A 75 -20.50 5.33 -18.11
CA GLU A 75 -19.65 6.50 -18.38
C GLU A 75 -18.34 6.12 -19.10
N SER A 76 -17.77 4.95 -18.77
CA SER A 76 -16.54 4.46 -19.37
C SER A 76 -16.47 2.94 -19.35
N ARG A 77 -16.51 2.32 -20.54
CA ARG A 77 -16.35 0.86 -20.70
C ARG A 77 -14.88 0.40 -20.64
N PHE A 78 -13.94 1.31 -20.48
CA PHE A 78 -12.52 1.01 -20.40
C PHE A 78 -12.18 0.36 -19.04
N ASN A 79 -11.75 -0.90 -19.07
CA ASN A 79 -11.44 -1.66 -17.86
C ASN A 79 -9.98 -1.44 -17.45
N ARG A 80 -9.76 -0.49 -16.56
CA ARG A 80 -8.41 -0.11 -16.07
C ARG A 80 -7.74 -1.21 -15.26
N ALA A 81 -8.49 -2.15 -14.70
CA ALA A 81 -7.91 -3.29 -13.98
C ALA A 81 -7.13 -4.23 -14.91
N THR A 82 -7.54 -4.36 -16.18
CA THR A 82 -7.01 -5.36 -17.13
C THR A 82 -6.42 -4.76 -18.40
N GLN A 83 -6.81 -3.54 -18.79
CA GLN A 83 -6.43 -2.92 -20.06
C GLN A 83 -5.48 -1.73 -19.88
N ALA A 84 -5.59 -0.99 -18.77
CA ALA A 84 -4.69 0.13 -18.51
C ALA A 84 -3.32 -0.40 -18.08
N LYS A 85 -2.33 -0.23 -18.97
CA LYS A 85 -0.92 -0.43 -18.61
C LYS A 85 -0.39 0.89 -18.07
N ARG A 86 0.19 0.84 -16.88
CA ARG A 86 0.61 2.02 -16.11
C ARG A 86 1.94 1.74 -15.43
N GLN A 87 2.76 2.77 -15.27
CA GLN A 87 3.98 2.65 -14.49
C GLN A 87 3.62 2.33 -13.05
N SER A 88 4.27 1.32 -12.50
CA SER A 88 3.97 0.82 -11.15
C SER A 88 4.76 1.53 -10.06
N GLY A 89 5.79 2.29 -10.44
CA GLY A 89 6.64 2.99 -9.50
C GLY A 89 7.30 2.02 -8.49
N SER A 90 7.40 2.47 -7.25
CA SER A 90 7.96 1.67 -6.15
C SER A 90 7.24 0.35 -5.85
N ALA A 91 6.05 0.09 -6.40
CA ALA A 91 5.39 -1.21 -6.28
C ALA A 91 6.12 -2.32 -7.07
N PHE A 92 7.07 -1.98 -7.94
CA PHE A 92 7.92 -2.96 -8.63
C PHE A 92 9.10 -3.46 -7.79
N LYS A 93 9.57 -2.69 -6.80
CA LYS A 93 10.74 -3.02 -5.98
C LYS A 93 10.73 -4.46 -5.42
N PRO A 94 9.61 -5.01 -4.93
CA PRO A 94 9.59 -6.37 -4.38
C PRO A 94 10.12 -7.45 -5.33
N PHE A 95 10.01 -7.27 -6.65
CA PHE A 95 10.53 -8.24 -7.62
C PHE A 95 12.05 -8.20 -7.73
N VAL A 96 12.67 -7.01 -7.64
CA VAL A 96 14.13 -6.86 -7.55
C VAL A 96 14.64 -7.46 -6.25
N PHE A 97 13.93 -7.23 -5.14
CA PHE A 97 14.32 -7.74 -3.82
C PHE A 97 14.16 -9.26 -3.75
N ALA A 98 13.10 -9.82 -4.33
CA ALA A 98 12.94 -11.27 -4.45
C ALA A 98 14.08 -11.89 -5.29
N ALA A 99 14.46 -11.26 -6.40
CA ALA A 99 15.61 -11.69 -7.19
C ALA A 99 16.93 -11.66 -6.41
N ALA A 100 17.10 -10.67 -5.52
CA ALA A 100 18.26 -10.59 -4.63
C ALA A 100 18.27 -11.74 -3.62
N LEU A 101 17.15 -12.00 -2.96
CA LEU A 101 17.04 -13.10 -2.00
C LEU A 101 17.31 -14.47 -2.66
N GLU A 102 16.78 -14.69 -3.86
CA GLU A 102 17.07 -15.88 -4.66
C GLU A 102 18.55 -15.96 -5.11
N ALA A 103 19.26 -14.83 -5.12
CA ALA A 103 20.70 -14.77 -5.38
C ALA A 103 21.55 -14.95 -4.10
N GLY A 104 20.95 -15.27 -2.96
CA GLY A 104 21.65 -15.54 -1.70
C GLY A 104 21.79 -14.31 -0.78
N TYR A 105 21.21 -13.17 -1.15
CA TYR A 105 21.12 -12.03 -0.24
C TYR A 105 20.13 -12.35 0.90
N SER A 106 20.25 -11.61 2.00
CA SER A 106 19.37 -11.76 3.16
C SER A 106 18.69 -10.42 3.51
N PRO A 107 17.61 -10.43 4.29
CA PRO A 107 17.00 -9.19 4.78
C PRO A 107 17.97 -8.29 5.57
N ALA A 108 18.98 -8.88 6.22
CA ALA A 108 20.03 -8.18 6.95
C ALA A 108 21.21 -7.72 6.06
N THR A 109 21.28 -8.13 4.79
CA THR A 109 22.38 -7.72 3.91
C THR A 109 22.36 -6.20 3.75
N VAL A 110 23.51 -5.55 4.00
CA VAL A 110 23.67 -4.10 3.92
C VAL A 110 23.99 -3.70 2.48
N ILE A 111 23.17 -2.84 1.91
CA ILE A 111 23.38 -2.17 0.63
C ILE A 111 24.18 -0.92 0.93
N THR A 112 25.41 -0.84 0.39
CA THR A 112 26.31 0.28 0.55
C THR A 112 26.33 1.14 -0.72
N ARG A 113 27.10 2.24 -0.70
CA ARG A 113 27.34 3.08 -1.89
C ARG A 113 26.05 3.64 -2.48
N LEU A 114 25.13 4.02 -1.60
CA LEU A 114 23.83 4.53 -2.03
C LEU A 114 23.98 5.85 -2.81
N ASP A 115 25.03 6.62 -2.57
CA ASP A 115 25.36 7.89 -3.26
C ASP A 115 26.13 7.69 -4.57
N ASP A 116 26.63 6.49 -4.84
CA ASP A 116 27.45 6.25 -6.02
C ASP A 116 26.56 6.25 -7.27
N PRO A 117 26.99 6.91 -8.36
CA PRO A 117 26.25 6.93 -9.61
C PRO A 117 26.26 5.56 -10.29
N ILE A 118 25.11 5.22 -10.88
CA ILE A 118 24.95 4.07 -11.77
C ILE A 118 25.06 4.54 -13.20
N GLN A 119 25.81 3.79 -14.02
CA GLN A 119 25.96 4.09 -15.43
C GLN A 119 24.69 3.70 -16.19
N THR A 120 24.17 4.65 -16.94
CA THR A 120 23.04 4.47 -17.87
C THR A 120 23.48 4.84 -19.29
N LEU A 121 22.64 4.57 -20.28
CA LEU A 121 22.89 5.02 -21.66
C LEU A 121 22.94 6.56 -21.78
N GLN A 122 22.34 7.27 -20.82
CA GLN A 122 22.28 8.73 -20.75
C GLN A 122 23.37 9.33 -19.84
N GLY A 123 24.25 8.49 -19.29
CA GLY A 123 25.33 8.89 -18.39
C GLY A 123 25.14 8.41 -16.95
N ALA A 124 26.00 8.91 -16.07
CA ALA A 124 25.98 8.63 -14.64
C ALA A 124 24.71 9.20 -13.98
N TRP A 125 23.99 8.37 -13.23
CA TRP A 125 22.73 8.73 -12.60
C TRP A 125 22.67 8.24 -11.14
N VAL A 126 22.26 9.12 -10.24
CA VAL A 126 21.87 8.78 -8.86
C VAL A 126 20.37 9.08 -8.73
N PRO A 127 19.53 8.09 -8.37
CA PRO A 127 18.13 8.34 -8.10
C PRO A 127 17.95 9.25 -6.89
N GLU A 128 16.98 10.16 -6.94
CA GLU A 128 16.60 10.94 -5.76
C GLU A 128 15.84 10.06 -4.75
N ASP A 129 16.12 10.27 -3.47
CA ASP A 129 15.37 9.69 -2.35
C ASP A 129 14.74 10.82 -1.53
N GLU A 130 13.45 10.69 -1.23
CA GLU A 130 12.71 11.71 -0.48
C GLU A 130 12.78 11.51 1.04
N HIS A 131 13.34 10.38 1.51
CA HIS A 131 13.10 9.90 2.88
C HIS A 131 14.37 9.52 3.66
N SER A 132 15.57 9.68 3.08
CA SER A 132 16.80 9.35 3.79
C SER A 132 18.05 9.92 3.12
N SER A 133 18.97 10.44 3.94
CA SER A 133 20.35 10.77 3.56
C SER A 133 21.34 9.64 3.86
N ALA A 134 20.86 8.46 4.27
CA ALA A 134 21.71 7.32 4.62
C ALA A 134 22.61 6.94 3.44
N THR A 135 23.86 6.60 3.75
CA THR A 135 24.85 6.13 2.76
C THR A 135 24.86 4.60 2.62
N SER A 136 24.21 3.90 3.55
CA SER A 136 23.97 2.46 3.51
C SER A 136 22.73 2.08 4.31
N MET A 137 22.10 0.94 3.99
CA MET A 137 20.98 0.39 4.77
C MET A 137 20.77 -1.10 4.47
N THR A 138 20.13 -1.84 5.36
CA THR A 138 19.78 -3.26 5.12
C THR A 138 18.70 -3.40 4.04
N LEU A 139 18.60 -4.57 3.39
CA LEU A 139 17.50 -4.88 2.46
C LEU A 139 16.12 -4.64 3.10
N ARG A 140 15.93 -5.09 4.35
CA ARG A 140 14.67 -4.87 5.07
C ARG A 140 14.36 -3.38 5.22
N THR A 141 15.34 -2.58 5.65
CA THR A 141 15.16 -1.13 5.81
C THR A 141 14.87 -0.46 4.47
N ALA A 142 15.61 -0.79 3.41
CA ALA A 142 15.41 -0.27 2.07
C ALA A 142 13.99 -0.51 1.54
N LEU A 143 13.45 -1.72 1.76
CA LEU A 143 12.10 -2.03 1.31
C LEU A 143 11.03 -1.30 2.14
N ARG A 144 11.23 -1.22 3.47
CA ARG A 144 10.34 -0.52 4.42
C ARG A 144 10.22 0.98 4.11
N THR A 145 11.36 1.66 3.93
CA THR A 145 11.44 3.10 3.62
C THR A 145 11.22 3.38 2.14
N SER A 146 11.21 2.33 1.31
CA SER A 146 11.05 2.44 -0.14
C SER A 146 12.16 3.27 -0.81
N SER A 147 13.42 3.11 -0.40
CA SER A 147 14.56 3.82 -0.99
C SER A 147 14.75 3.45 -2.48
N ASN A 148 14.80 4.46 -3.34
CA ASN A 148 15.14 4.39 -4.76
C ASN A 148 16.62 4.07 -4.94
N ARG A 149 17.51 4.76 -4.20
CA ARG A 149 18.96 4.57 -4.28
C ARG A 149 19.35 3.12 -3.96
N ALA A 150 18.81 2.58 -2.88
CA ALA A 150 19.04 1.18 -2.49
C ALA A 150 18.48 0.18 -3.51
N ALA A 151 17.30 0.44 -4.09
CA ALA A 151 16.72 -0.45 -5.09
C ALA A 151 17.56 -0.54 -6.37
N VAL A 152 18.10 0.60 -6.85
CA VAL A 152 18.96 0.63 -8.03
C VAL A 152 20.34 0.00 -7.74
N GLN A 153 20.94 0.29 -6.58
CA GLN A 153 22.20 -0.36 -6.18
C GLN A 153 22.05 -1.88 -5.99
N LEU A 154 20.92 -2.32 -5.45
CA LEU A 154 20.60 -3.74 -5.34
C LEU A 154 20.45 -4.38 -6.72
N LEU A 155 19.71 -3.73 -7.63
CA LEU A 155 19.58 -4.20 -9.02
C LEU A 155 20.94 -4.31 -9.71
N ASN A 156 21.81 -3.32 -9.53
CA ASN A 156 23.17 -3.33 -10.07
C ASN A 156 24.01 -4.50 -9.52
N SER A 157 23.87 -4.79 -8.22
CA SER A 157 24.60 -5.88 -7.57
C SER A 157 24.09 -7.27 -7.98
N VAL A 158 22.76 -7.43 -8.13
CA VAL A 158 22.11 -8.70 -8.52
C VAL A 158 22.28 -8.99 -10.02
N GLY A 159 22.34 -7.93 -10.83
CA GLY A 159 22.33 -7.96 -12.28
C GLY A 159 20.92 -7.82 -12.87
N ILE A 160 20.78 -6.93 -13.84
CA ILE A 160 19.48 -6.57 -14.45
C ILE A 160 18.80 -7.78 -15.09
N ALA A 161 19.54 -8.59 -15.85
CA ALA A 161 19.00 -9.76 -16.53
C ALA A 161 18.40 -10.79 -15.56
N LYS A 162 19.02 -10.98 -14.39
CA LYS A 162 18.50 -11.87 -13.34
C LYS A 162 17.19 -11.34 -12.76
N ALA A 163 17.11 -10.03 -12.50
CA ALA A 163 15.89 -9.40 -12.01
C ALA A 163 14.74 -9.46 -13.04
N VAL A 164 15.03 -9.24 -14.33
CA VAL A 164 14.06 -9.41 -15.42
C VAL A 164 13.53 -10.85 -15.44
N GLY A 165 14.41 -11.85 -15.39
CA GLY A 165 13.99 -13.26 -15.41
C GLY A 165 13.11 -13.65 -14.21
N TYR A 166 13.32 -13.08 -13.02
CA TYR A 166 12.42 -13.28 -11.88
C TYR A 166 11.09 -12.53 -12.02
N ALA A 167 11.10 -11.32 -12.59
CA ALA A 167 9.86 -10.61 -12.90
C ALA A 167 8.98 -11.41 -13.89
N GLU A 168 9.59 -11.97 -14.95
CA GLU A 168 8.92 -12.87 -15.90
C GLU A 168 8.36 -14.12 -15.19
N LYS A 169 9.17 -14.76 -14.35
CA LYS A 169 8.71 -15.90 -13.53
C LYS A 169 7.54 -15.51 -12.63
N LEU A 170 7.44 -14.27 -12.17
CA LEU A 170 6.33 -13.77 -11.35
C LEU A 170 5.16 -13.20 -12.18
N ASN A 171 5.10 -13.48 -13.48
CA ASN A 171 4.04 -13.04 -14.41
C ASN A 171 3.96 -11.51 -14.63
N MET A 172 5.08 -10.80 -14.47
CA MET A 172 5.14 -9.34 -14.73
C MET A 172 5.43 -8.98 -16.19
N GLY A 173 5.41 -9.96 -17.10
CA GLY A 173 5.89 -9.79 -18.48
C GLY A 173 7.40 -9.61 -18.52
N THR A 174 7.91 -9.00 -19.58
CA THR A 174 9.34 -8.72 -19.79
C THR A 174 9.61 -7.22 -19.64
N PRO A 175 9.99 -6.76 -18.44
CA PRO A 175 10.47 -5.40 -18.20
C PRO A 175 11.66 -5.01 -19.09
N PRO A 176 11.89 -3.71 -19.35
CA PRO A 176 13.08 -3.26 -20.05
C PRO A 176 14.32 -3.50 -19.19
N SER A 177 15.40 -3.96 -19.83
CA SER A 177 16.67 -4.25 -19.16
C SER A 177 17.49 -2.97 -18.92
N VAL A 178 16.96 -2.06 -18.10
CA VAL A 178 17.58 -0.76 -17.75
C VAL A 178 17.59 -0.54 -16.22
N PRO A 179 18.54 0.25 -15.66
CA PRO A 179 18.61 0.48 -14.22
C PRO A 179 17.34 1.06 -13.59
N SER A 180 16.62 1.93 -14.32
CA SER A 180 15.38 2.55 -13.85
C SER A 180 14.23 1.55 -13.66
N MET A 181 14.35 0.31 -14.18
CA MET A 181 13.40 -0.77 -13.93
C MET A 181 13.19 -1.01 -12.43
N ALA A 182 14.22 -0.85 -11.59
CA ALA A 182 14.08 -0.99 -10.14
C ALA A 182 13.05 -0.03 -9.53
N LEU A 183 12.74 1.05 -10.24
CA LEU A 183 11.78 2.07 -9.84
C LEU A 183 10.43 1.93 -10.56
N GLY A 184 10.20 0.84 -11.30
CA GLY A 184 8.89 0.53 -11.90
C GLY A 184 8.55 1.30 -13.15
N THR A 185 9.54 1.59 -14.01
CA THR A 185 9.36 2.22 -15.33
C THR A 185 8.65 1.33 -16.37
N SER A 186 8.30 0.09 -16.01
CA SER A 186 7.53 -0.81 -16.87
C SER A 186 6.03 -0.58 -16.70
N ASP A 187 5.32 -0.49 -17.82
CA ASP A 187 3.87 -0.39 -17.82
C ASP A 187 3.22 -1.76 -17.60
N VAL A 188 2.43 -1.88 -16.54
CA VAL A 188 1.78 -3.12 -16.13
C VAL A 188 0.31 -2.88 -15.81
N THR A 189 -0.49 -3.93 -15.93
CA THR A 189 -1.90 -3.88 -15.53
C THR A 189 -2.03 -4.16 -14.04
N LEU A 190 -3.09 -3.64 -13.42
CA LEU A 190 -3.38 -3.91 -12.01
C LEU A 190 -3.60 -5.40 -11.75
N LEU A 191 -4.24 -6.12 -12.67
CA LEU A 191 -4.42 -7.56 -12.57
C LEU A 191 -3.08 -8.30 -12.57
N ALA A 192 -2.15 -7.96 -13.47
CA ALA A 192 -0.84 -8.59 -13.53
C ALA A 192 -0.04 -8.33 -12.24
N MET A 193 0.00 -7.06 -11.79
CA MET A 193 0.69 -6.69 -10.56
C MET A 193 0.12 -7.41 -9.33
N THR A 194 -1.21 -7.43 -9.18
CA THR A 194 -1.88 -8.10 -8.05
C THR A 194 -1.63 -9.60 -8.06
N SER A 195 -1.65 -10.23 -9.25
CA SER A 195 -1.37 -11.65 -9.43
C SER A 195 0.08 -11.99 -9.08
N ALA A 196 1.03 -11.13 -9.42
CA ALA A 196 2.43 -11.31 -9.07
C ALA A 196 2.66 -11.26 -7.55
N TYR A 197 1.99 -10.34 -6.84
CA TYR A 197 2.04 -10.27 -5.38
C TYR A 197 1.39 -11.49 -4.71
N ALA A 198 0.40 -12.12 -5.35
CA ALA A 198 -0.23 -13.35 -4.87
C ALA A 198 0.82 -14.45 -4.62
N ALA A 199 1.90 -14.49 -5.41
CA ALA A 199 2.96 -15.47 -5.26
C ALA A 199 3.68 -15.36 -3.91
N PHE A 200 3.85 -14.15 -3.36
CA PHE A 200 4.45 -14.00 -2.03
C PHE A 200 3.58 -14.60 -0.94
N ALA A 201 2.25 -14.46 -1.06
CA ALA A 201 1.28 -15.07 -0.15
C ALA A 201 1.11 -16.59 -0.38
N ALA A 202 1.40 -17.06 -1.58
CA ALA A 202 1.25 -18.46 -1.99
C ALA A 202 2.58 -19.23 -1.98
N GLU A 203 3.47 -18.92 -1.04
CA GLU A 203 4.76 -19.61 -0.85
C GLU A 203 5.65 -19.68 -2.12
N GLY A 204 5.55 -18.66 -2.98
CA GLY A 204 6.29 -18.54 -4.23
C GLY A 204 5.61 -19.16 -5.44
N MET A 205 4.37 -19.66 -5.30
CA MET A 205 3.58 -20.24 -6.38
C MET A 205 2.80 -19.18 -7.15
N VAL A 206 2.97 -19.17 -8.46
CA VAL A 206 2.25 -18.30 -9.38
C VAL A 206 1.08 -19.07 -9.99
N ARG A 207 -0.09 -18.43 -10.00
CA ARG A 207 -1.35 -18.96 -10.54
C ARG A 207 -1.97 -17.95 -11.50
N PRO A 208 -2.63 -18.41 -12.58
CA PRO A 208 -3.36 -17.51 -13.46
C PRO A 208 -4.57 -16.92 -12.73
N ALA A 209 -4.83 -15.64 -12.96
CA ALA A 209 -6.05 -15.01 -12.49
C ALA A 209 -7.26 -15.62 -13.22
N THR A 210 -8.16 -16.22 -12.45
CA THR A 210 -9.32 -16.96 -12.97
C THR A 210 -10.59 -16.22 -12.62
N LEU A 211 -11.37 -15.81 -13.62
CA LEU A 211 -12.68 -15.12 -13.47
C LEU A 211 -13.86 -16.08 -13.70
N ILE A 212 -13.74 -16.96 -14.69
CA ILE A 212 -14.72 -17.98 -15.03
C ILE A 212 -14.11 -19.31 -14.64
N ARG A 213 -14.77 -20.04 -13.73
CA ARG A 213 -14.30 -21.35 -13.26
C ARG A 213 -14.84 -22.47 -14.13
N ARG A 214 -16.10 -22.38 -14.55
CA ARG A 214 -16.80 -23.45 -15.28
C ARG A 214 -17.94 -22.91 -16.13
N VAL A 215 -18.17 -23.49 -17.31
CA VAL A 215 -19.34 -23.24 -18.15
C VAL A 215 -20.02 -24.58 -18.41
N GLU A 216 -21.33 -24.59 -18.27
CA GLU A 216 -22.20 -25.75 -18.56
C GLU A 216 -23.31 -25.32 -19.52
N ASP A 217 -23.82 -26.27 -20.30
CA ASP A 217 -25.08 -26.12 -21.03
C ASP A 217 -26.30 -26.38 -20.10
N SER A 218 -27.51 -26.36 -20.68
CA SER A 218 -28.75 -26.62 -19.93
C SER A 218 -28.93 -28.07 -19.45
N GLU A 219 -28.17 -29.01 -20.01
CA GLU A 219 -28.19 -30.43 -19.65
C GLU A 219 -27.12 -30.78 -18.61
N GLY A 220 -26.27 -29.81 -18.23
CA GLY A 220 -25.18 -29.98 -17.27
C GLY A 220 -23.86 -30.44 -17.90
N THR A 221 -23.77 -30.49 -19.24
CA THR A 221 -22.54 -30.84 -19.96
C THR A 221 -21.53 -29.72 -19.77
N VAL A 222 -20.31 -30.07 -19.36
CA VAL A 222 -19.23 -29.11 -19.13
C VAL A 222 -18.64 -28.67 -20.47
N LEU A 223 -18.87 -27.41 -20.83
CA LEU A 223 -18.32 -26.79 -22.03
C LEU A 223 -16.94 -26.17 -21.79
N TYR A 224 -16.67 -25.75 -20.55
CA TYR A 224 -15.39 -25.17 -20.15
C TYR A 224 -15.13 -25.43 -18.67
N LEU A 225 -13.87 -25.72 -18.35
CA LEU A 225 -13.35 -25.78 -16.98
C LEU A 225 -12.00 -25.07 -16.97
N ALA A 226 -11.81 -24.14 -16.04
CA ALA A 226 -10.56 -23.39 -15.95
C ALA A 226 -9.38 -24.30 -15.61
N GLU A 227 -8.32 -24.22 -16.42
CA GLU A 227 -7.06 -24.91 -16.12
C GLU A 227 -6.23 -24.13 -15.09
N THR A 228 -5.81 -24.80 -14.03
CA THR A 228 -4.92 -24.24 -13.01
C THR A 228 -3.46 -24.59 -13.33
N LYS A 229 -2.80 -23.78 -14.17
CA LYS A 229 -1.35 -23.90 -14.40
C LYS A 229 -0.59 -23.25 -13.25
N VAL A 230 -0.13 -24.06 -12.31
CA VAL A 230 0.63 -23.60 -11.15
C VAL A 230 2.12 -23.73 -11.42
N ARG A 231 2.90 -22.69 -11.14
CA ARG A 231 4.36 -22.70 -11.32
C ARG A 231 5.06 -22.09 -10.12
N GLN A 232 6.09 -22.76 -9.60
CA GLN A 232 6.98 -22.20 -8.59
C GLN A 232 7.88 -21.14 -9.24
N ALA A 233 7.80 -19.89 -8.80
CA ALA A 233 8.57 -18.77 -9.37
C ALA A 233 9.78 -18.40 -8.51
N ILE A 234 9.63 -18.48 -7.19
CA ILE A 234 10.65 -18.23 -6.16
C ILE A 234 10.53 -19.32 -5.09
N THR A 235 11.54 -19.52 -4.26
CA THR A 235 11.47 -20.52 -3.18
C THR A 235 10.49 -20.15 -2.07
N ARG A 236 10.05 -21.14 -1.27
CA ARG A 236 9.21 -20.90 -0.09
C ARG A 236 9.90 -19.99 0.93
N GLY A 237 11.20 -20.21 1.15
CA GLY A 237 12.04 -19.37 2.00
C GLY A 237 12.03 -17.91 1.54
N THR A 238 12.28 -17.65 0.26
CA THR A 238 12.22 -16.28 -0.29
C THR A 238 10.83 -15.66 -0.13
N ALA A 239 9.75 -16.39 -0.43
CA ALA A 239 8.39 -15.89 -0.27
C ALA A 239 8.09 -15.50 1.19
N TYR A 240 8.55 -16.30 2.16
CA TYR A 240 8.44 -16.00 3.59
C TYR A 240 9.25 -14.76 3.98
N LEU A 241 10.51 -14.66 3.54
CA LEU A 241 11.36 -13.49 3.84
C LEU A 241 10.79 -12.20 3.20
N MET A 242 10.32 -12.26 1.96
CA MET A 242 9.64 -11.14 1.30
C MET A 242 8.39 -10.71 2.06
N SER A 243 7.54 -11.67 2.45
CA SER A 243 6.34 -11.40 3.24
C SER A 243 6.69 -10.76 4.59
N SER A 244 7.75 -11.22 5.25
CA SER A 244 8.25 -10.62 6.48
C SER A 244 8.71 -9.17 6.29
N MET A 245 9.52 -8.88 5.25
CA MET A 245 9.98 -7.51 4.97
C MET A 245 8.83 -6.58 4.54
N LEU A 246 7.92 -7.06 3.71
CA LEU A 246 6.75 -6.30 3.26
C LEU A 246 5.75 -6.04 4.40
N SER A 247 5.76 -6.84 5.46
CA SER A 247 4.97 -6.55 6.65
C SER A 247 5.45 -5.27 7.36
N ASP A 248 6.74 -4.96 7.32
CA ASP A 248 7.29 -3.73 7.91
C ASP A 248 6.84 -2.49 7.13
N VAL A 249 6.59 -2.61 5.82
CA VAL A 249 6.02 -1.50 5.03
C VAL A 249 4.65 -1.12 5.59
N VAL A 250 3.82 -2.11 5.93
CA VAL A 250 2.47 -1.91 6.47
C VAL A 250 2.50 -1.48 7.94
N ASN A 251 3.45 -1.98 8.74
CA ASN A 251 3.47 -1.75 10.18
C ASN A 251 4.30 -0.54 10.60
N HIS A 252 5.33 -0.19 9.84
CA HIS A 252 6.37 0.78 10.23
C HIS A 252 6.95 1.57 9.05
N GLY A 253 6.34 1.51 7.86
CA GLY A 253 6.84 2.12 6.65
C GLY A 253 5.77 2.90 5.90
N THR A 254 5.95 3.01 4.58
CA THR A 254 5.11 3.83 3.69
C THR A 254 3.64 3.37 3.63
N GLY A 255 3.32 2.15 4.06
CA GLY A 255 1.96 1.61 4.14
C GLY A 255 1.29 1.77 5.52
N TYR A 256 1.94 2.43 6.49
CA TYR A 256 1.46 2.55 7.88
C TYR A 256 0.05 3.13 8.01
N ARG A 257 -0.38 3.93 7.03
CA ARG A 257 -1.74 4.46 6.97
C ARG A 257 -2.82 3.37 7.08
N ALA A 258 -2.55 2.14 6.63
CA ALA A 258 -3.45 1.00 6.78
C ALA A 258 -3.82 0.72 8.25
N ARG A 259 -2.84 0.83 9.15
CA ARG A 259 -3.03 0.68 10.60
C ARG A 259 -3.81 1.85 11.18
N GLN A 260 -3.50 3.07 10.76
CA GLN A 260 -4.20 4.27 11.22
C GLN A 260 -5.69 4.30 10.84
N VAL A 261 -6.08 3.68 9.73
CA VAL A 261 -7.49 3.54 9.31
C VAL A 261 -8.15 2.24 9.81
N GLY A 262 -7.51 1.55 10.76
CA GLY A 262 -8.09 0.48 11.56
C GLY A 262 -8.00 -0.93 10.97
N PHE A 263 -7.18 -1.17 9.94
CA PHE A 263 -6.91 -2.55 9.52
C PHE A 263 -5.87 -3.17 10.46
N THR A 264 -6.22 -4.24 11.19
CA THR A 264 -5.43 -4.78 12.31
C THR A 264 -4.84 -6.17 12.07
N LEU A 265 -5.32 -6.92 11.09
CA LEU A 265 -4.80 -8.27 10.81
C LEU A 265 -3.34 -8.21 10.31
N PRO A 266 -2.54 -9.26 10.56
CA PRO A 266 -1.22 -9.41 9.93
C PRO A 266 -1.33 -9.27 8.42
N ALA A 267 -0.53 -8.38 7.83
CA ALA A 267 -0.51 -8.13 6.39
C ALA A 267 0.86 -7.64 5.95
N ALA A 268 1.10 -7.81 4.66
CA ALA A 268 2.26 -7.33 3.93
C ALA A 268 1.80 -6.56 2.70
N GLY A 269 2.60 -5.62 2.22
CA GLY A 269 2.26 -4.89 1.01
C GLY A 269 3.27 -3.83 0.65
N LYS A 270 3.03 -3.15 -0.47
CA LYS A 270 3.91 -2.12 -0.97
C LYS A 270 3.12 -0.99 -1.64
N THR A 271 3.52 0.22 -1.30
CA THR A 271 3.11 1.45 -2.00
C THR A 271 3.88 1.60 -3.31
N GLY A 272 3.19 2.08 -4.34
CA GLY A 272 3.80 2.57 -5.57
C GLY A 272 3.35 4.00 -5.82
N THR A 273 4.31 4.86 -6.14
CA THR A 273 4.08 6.22 -6.59
C THR A 273 5.03 6.41 -7.77
N THR A 274 4.54 6.93 -8.88
CA THR A 274 5.37 7.32 -10.03
C THR A 274 5.87 8.76 -9.84
N ASN A 275 6.81 9.17 -10.69
CA ASN A 275 7.20 10.57 -10.79
C ASN A 275 5.96 11.45 -11.00
N ASP A 276 6.02 12.69 -10.51
CA ASP A 276 4.97 13.70 -10.60
C ASP A 276 3.59 13.28 -10.04
N TYR A 277 3.53 12.20 -9.25
CA TYR A 277 2.31 11.70 -8.61
C TYR A 277 1.18 11.39 -9.60
N VAL A 278 1.55 10.86 -10.77
CA VAL A 278 0.61 10.51 -11.86
C VAL A 278 -0.19 9.24 -11.52
N ASP A 279 0.49 8.23 -10.98
CA ASP A 279 -0.12 6.96 -10.59
C ASP A 279 0.15 6.67 -9.11
N ALA A 280 -0.92 6.35 -8.38
CA ALA A 280 -0.87 5.95 -6.98
C ALA A 280 -1.35 4.50 -6.83
N TRP A 281 -0.46 3.65 -6.32
CA TRP A 281 -0.68 2.22 -6.14
C TRP A 281 -0.55 1.80 -4.68
N PHE A 282 -1.33 0.79 -4.33
CA PHE A 282 -0.99 -0.07 -3.20
C PHE A 282 -1.39 -1.50 -3.49
N VAL A 283 -0.45 -2.43 -3.32
CA VAL A 283 -0.73 -3.87 -3.45
C VAL A 283 -0.32 -4.53 -2.14
N GLY A 284 -1.28 -5.17 -1.49
CA GLY A 284 -1.09 -5.77 -0.19
C GLY A 284 -1.89 -7.05 -0.02
N PHE A 285 -1.46 -7.89 0.90
CA PHE A 285 -2.00 -9.22 1.10
C PHE A 285 -1.98 -9.65 2.56
N THR A 286 -2.88 -10.57 2.85
CA THR A 286 -2.86 -11.50 3.99
C THR A 286 -2.60 -12.91 3.46
N PRO A 287 -2.47 -13.95 4.29
CA PRO A 287 -2.35 -15.32 3.80
C PRO A 287 -3.52 -15.79 2.91
N ARG A 288 -4.70 -15.16 2.99
CA ARG A 288 -5.92 -15.62 2.31
C ARG A 288 -6.46 -14.68 1.23
N VAL A 289 -5.99 -13.44 1.16
CA VAL A 289 -6.49 -12.43 0.22
C VAL A 289 -5.35 -11.51 -0.17
N VAL A 290 -5.17 -11.29 -1.48
CA VAL A 290 -4.31 -10.24 -2.05
C VAL A 290 -5.20 -9.22 -2.76
N THR A 291 -4.94 -7.94 -2.56
CA THR A 291 -5.68 -6.85 -3.19
C THR A 291 -4.72 -5.78 -3.68
N GLY A 292 -4.92 -5.36 -4.92
CA GLY A 292 -4.28 -4.19 -5.50
C GLY A 292 -5.29 -3.06 -5.72
N VAL A 293 -4.86 -1.84 -5.48
CA VAL A 293 -5.59 -0.61 -5.77
C VAL A 293 -4.71 0.30 -6.62
N TRP A 294 -5.29 0.88 -7.66
CA TRP A 294 -4.69 1.92 -8.49
C TRP A 294 -5.61 3.15 -8.53
N ILE A 295 -5.02 4.33 -8.54
CA ILE A 295 -5.69 5.64 -8.69
C ILE A 295 -4.86 6.47 -9.67
N GLY A 296 -5.53 7.15 -10.59
CA GLY A 296 -4.90 8.01 -11.59
C GLY A 296 -5.89 8.54 -12.61
N PHE A 297 -5.38 9.28 -13.59
CA PHE A 297 -6.17 9.78 -14.72
C PHE A 297 -5.93 8.96 -15.99
N ASP A 298 -6.93 8.90 -16.87
CA ASP A 298 -6.78 8.25 -18.18
C ASP A 298 -5.67 8.85 -18.99
N GLN A 299 -5.61 10.17 -19.04
CA GLN A 299 -4.45 10.90 -19.53
C GLN A 299 -3.50 11.18 -18.37
N PRO A 300 -2.24 10.71 -18.44
CA PRO A 300 -1.25 10.94 -17.39
C PRO A 300 -1.16 12.41 -16.98
N GLN A 301 -1.51 12.70 -15.73
CA GLN A 301 -1.31 14.00 -15.10
C GLN A 301 -1.24 13.80 -13.58
N THR A 302 -0.59 14.73 -12.88
CA THR A 302 -0.48 14.73 -11.43
C THR A 302 -1.87 14.62 -10.78
N ILE A 303 -2.04 13.70 -9.83
CA ILE A 303 -3.31 13.53 -9.11
C ILE A 303 -3.54 14.72 -8.17
N ILE A 304 -2.56 14.95 -7.30
CA ILE A 304 -2.51 16.01 -6.32
C ILE A 304 -1.04 16.17 -5.91
N ALA A 305 -0.63 17.37 -5.49
CA ALA A 305 0.71 17.56 -4.93
C ALA A 305 0.90 16.64 -3.71
N ASN A 306 2.06 15.96 -3.64
CA ASN A 306 2.35 14.96 -2.59
C ASN A 306 1.31 13.82 -2.56
N GLY A 307 0.78 13.44 -3.73
CA GLY A 307 -0.22 12.39 -3.92
C GLY A 307 0.32 10.97 -3.80
N TYR A 308 1.04 10.66 -2.73
CA TYR A 308 1.66 9.34 -2.53
C TYR A 308 0.62 8.22 -2.46
N GLY A 309 0.99 7.02 -2.93
CA GLY A 309 0.17 5.82 -2.79
C GLY A 309 -0.25 5.52 -1.34
N GLY A 310 0.59 5.89 -0.36
CA GLY A 310 0.30 5.80 1.07
C GLY A 310 -0.91 6.63 1.53
N GLU A 311 -1.18 7.77 0.90
CA GLU A 311 -2.25 8.71 1.27
C GLU A 311 -3.50 8.56 0.43
N LEU A 312 -3.38 7.96 -0.76
CA LEU A 312 -4.47 7.82 -1.72
C LEU A 312 -4.98 6.37 -1.80
N ALA A 313 -4.10 5.41 -2.10
CA ALA A 313 -4.49 4.02 -2.38
C ALA A 313 -4.62 3.16 -1.11
N VAL A 314 -3.75 3.35 -0.11
CA VAL A 314 -3.75 2.55 1.12
C VAL A 314 -5.08 2.62 1.90
N PRO A 315 -5.74 3.79 2.07
CA PRO A 315 -7.02 3.85 2.78
C PRO A 315 -8.13 3.04 2.09
N ILE A 316 -8.20 3.07 0.75
CA ILE A 316 -9.17 2.28 -0.03
C ILE A 316 -8.89 0.79 0.16
N TRP A 317 -7.63 0.39 0.01
CA TRP A 317 -7.21 -1.00 0.24
C TRP A 317 -7.56 -1.48 1.64
N ALA A 318 -7.23 -0.71 2.68
CA ALA A 318 -7.45 -1.12 4.06
C ALA A 318 -8.94 -1.25 4.41
N ASN A 319 -9.78 -0.35 3.90
CA ASN A 319 -11.23 -0.44 4.07
C ASN A 319 -11.82 -1.65 3.35
N PHE A 320 -11.34 -1.97 2.14
CA PHE A 320 -11.77 -3.16 1.42
C PHE A 320 -11.32 -4.43 2.14
N MET A 321 -10.06 -4.50 2.56
CA MET A 321 -9.50 -5.66 3.24
C MET A 321 -10.19 -5.94 4.58
N LYS A 322 -10.60 -4.92 5.35
CA LYS A 322 -11.44 -5.11 6.55
C LYS A 322 -12.72 -5.90 6.25
N SER A 323 -13.30 -5.70 5.06
CA SER A 323 -14.49 -6.43 4.63
C SER A 323 -14.14 -7.80 4.05
N ALA A 324 -13.12 -7.87 3.19
CA ALA A 324 -12.67 -9.10 2.55
C ALA A 324 -12.07 -10.13 3.53
N THR A 325 -11.61 -9.71 4.69
CA THR A 325 -11.07 -10.58 5.74
C THR A 325 -11.98 -10.65 6.96
N ARG A 326 -13.26 -10.33 6.83
CA ARG A 326 -14.21 -10.43 7.95
C ARG A 326 -14.30 -11.88 8.40
N GLY A 327 -14.09 -12.12 9.70
CA GLY A 327 -14.10 -13.46 10.28
C GLY A 327 -12.79 -14.25 10.09
N HIS A 328 -11.79 -13.70 9.38
CA HIS A 328 -10.47 -14.33 9.31
C HIS A 328 -9.77 -14.21 10.68
N LYS A 329 -9.04 -15.26 11.05
CA LYS A 329 -8.19 -15.26 12.23
C LYS A 329 -6.93 -14.42 11.97
N SER A 330 -6.34 -13.93 13.06
CA SER A 330 -5.03 -13.26 13.03
C SER A 330 -3.91 -14.30 12.85
N GLU A 331 -3.86 -14.92 11.67
CA GLU A 331 -2.86 -15.90 11.27
C GLU A 331 -1.76 -15.23 10.43
N TRP A 332 -0.54 -15.76 10.53
CA TRP A 332 0.58 -15.39 9.67
C TRP A 332 1.11 -16.61 8.93
N PHE A 333 2.00 -16.40 7.97
CA PHE A 333 2.62 -17.47 7.21
C PHE A 333 3.39 -18.42 8.13
N GLU A 334 3.23 -19.72 7.91
CA GLU A 334 4.05 -20.72 8.57
C GLU A 334 5.51 -20.56 8.12
N ARG A 335 6.43 -20.60 9.08
CA ARG A 335 7.86 -20.48 8.79
C ARG A 335 8.35 -21.77 8.12
N PRO A 336 8.88 -21.71 6.89
CA PRO A 336 9.42 -22.89 6.22
C PRO A 336 10.56 -23.55 7.01
N PRO A 337 10.75 -24.89 6.94
CA PRO A 337 11.80 -25.60 7.68
C PRO A 337 13.24 -25.19 7.32
N ASP A 338 13.43 -24.61 6.14
CA ASP A 338 14.69 -24.06 5.64
C ASP A 338 14.90 -22.59 6.07
N VAL A 339 13.97 -21.98 6.80
CA VAL A 339 14.11 -20.64 7.37
C VAL A 339 14.43 -20.71 8.87
N VAL A 340 15.46 -20.00 9.28
CA VAL A 340 15.88 -19.91 10.70
C VAL A 340 15.86 -18.46 11.19
N GLY A 341 15.61 -18.28 12.49
CA GLY A 341 15.76 -16.99 13.15
C GLY A 341 17.16 -16.85 13.75
N VAL A 342 17.83 -15.72 13.52
CA VAL A 342 19.15 -15.40 14.08
C VAL A 342 19.13 -13.97 14.59
N ASN A 343 19.71 -13.75 15.77
CA ASN A 343 19.90 -12.40 16.29
C ASN A 343 21.00 -11.70 15.50
N VAL A 344 20.71 -10.49 15.03
CA VAL A 344 21.65 -9.65 14.29
C VAL A 344 21.64 -8.23 14.81
N CYS A 345 22.75 -7.53 14.60
CA CYS A 345 22.81 -6.09 14.77
C CYS A 345 22.08 -5.40 13.61
N ARG A 346 21.13 -4.54 13.95
CA ARG A 346 20.29 -3.73 13.08
C ARG A 346 21.06 -2.84 12.11
N VAL A 347 22.27 -2.44 12.48
CA VAL A 347 23.10 -1.51 11.69
C VAL A 347 24.01 -2.28 10.76
N SER A 348 24.77 -3.24 11.29
CA SER A 348 25.78 -3.96 10.50
C SER A 348 25.22 -5.17 9.74
N GLY A 349 24.02 -5.65 10.08
CA GLY A 349 23.46 -6.88 9.54
C GLY A 349 24.19 -8.15 9.99
N ARG A 350 25.14 -8.03 10.94
CA ARG A 350 26.04 -9.09 11.39
C ARG A 350 25.64 -9.63 12.77
N LEU A 351 26.26 -10.71 13.22
CA LEU A 351 26.00 -11.26 14.56
C LEU A 351 26.32 -10.20 15.62
N PRO A 352 25.46 -9.99 16.64
CA PRO A 352 25.68 -8.95 17.63
C PRO A 352 26.81 -9.32 18.60
N ASN A 353 27.37 -8.30 19.23
CA ASN A 353 28.23 -8.41 20.42
C ASN A 353 27.63 -7.55 21.54
N GLY A 354 28.27 -7.52 22.72
CA GLY A 354 27.78 -6.74 23.87
C GLY A 354 27.70 -5.22 23.66
N GLY A 355 28.39 -4.66 22.65
CA GLY A 355 28.25 -3.25 22.27
C GLY A 355 26.92 -2.95 21.58
N CYS A 356 26.24 -3.96 21.04
CA CYS A 356 24.96 -3.78 20.35
C CYS A 356 23.76 -3.62 21.30
N ASP A 357 23.93 -3.88 22.60
CA ASP A 357 22.84 -3.88 23.58
C ASP A 357 22.32 -2.49 23.92
N ARG A 358 23.21 -1.49 23.90
CA ARG A 358 22.93 -0.12 24.33
C ARG A 358 23.68 0.85 23.42
N VAL A 359 23.03 1.27 22.34
CA VAL A 359 23.57 2.23 21.38
C VAL A 359 22.77 3.53 21.47
N GLU A 360 23.46 4.66 21.49
CA GLU A 360 22.84 5.98 21.42
C GLU A 360 22.33 6.23 20.00
N VAL A 361 21.04 6.53 19.90
CA VAL A 361 20.34 6.80 18.63
C VAL A 361 19.78 8.20 18.67
N VAL A 362 20.04 8.99 17.64
CA VAL A 362 19.32 10.24 17.42
C VAL A 362 17.96 9.92 16.83
N ALA A 363 16.91 10.12 17.62
CA ALA A 363 15.54 10.00 17.18
C ALA A 363 15.17 11.15 16.21
N ARG A 364 14.04 11.01 15.52
CA ARG A 364 13.60 11.99 14.51
C ARG A 364 13.27 13.37 15.08
N ASP A 365 12.93 13.43 16.35
CA ASP A 365 12.70 14.67 17.11
C ASP A 365 14.01 15.31 17.61
N GLY A 366 15.16 14.72 17.27
CA GLY A 366 16.48 15.22 17.64
C GLY A 366 16.95 14.77 19.03
N PHE A 367 16.11 14.04 19.79
CA PHE A 367 16.53 13.53 21.10
C PHE A 367 17.41 12.29 20.96
N VAL A 368 18.40 12.18 21.83
CA VAL A 368 19.25 10.99 21.93
C VAL A 368 18.57 9.99 22.85
N GLU A 369 18.36 8.79 22.34
CA GLU A 369 17.80 7.67 23.10
C GLU A 369 18.75 6.48 23.07
N THR A 370 18.90 5.78 24.20
CA THR A 370 19.63 4.51 24.22
C THR A 370 18.70 3.36 23.80
N ARG A 371 19.08 2.61 22.76
CA ARG A 371 18.30 1.47 22.27
C ARG A 371 19.20 0.26 22.01
N SER A 372 18.61 -0.95 22.12
CA SER A 372 19.27 -2.16 21.63
C SER A 372 19.19 -2.21 20.11
N MET A 373 20.34 -2.47 19.49
CA MET A 373 20.44 -2.74 18.06
C MET A 373 20.23 -4.23 17.74
N ILE A 374 20.01 -5.08 18.74
CA ILE A 374 19.81 -6.50 18.52
C ILE A 374 18.35 -6.78 18.18
N TYR A 375 18.11 -7.50 17.09
CA TYR A 375 16.80 -8.04 16.77
C TYR A 375 16.93 -9.41 16.10
N THR A 376 15.87 -10.21 16.18
CA THR A 376 15.81 -11.48 15.46
C THR A 376 15.43 -11.22 14.00
N GLU A 377 16.29 -11.64 13.09
CA GLU A 377 16.04 -11.63 11.65
C GLU A 377 15.89 -13.07 11.13
N PHE A 378 15.15 -13.23 10.04
CA PHE A 378 14.97 -14.52 9.39
C PHE A 378 15.88 -14.69 8.18
N PHE A 379 16.38 -15.91 7.99
CA PHE A 379 17.31 -16.27 6.94
C PHE A 379 16.94 -17.62 6.35
N VAL A 380 17.14 -17.79 5.05
CA VAL A 380 17.25 -19.13 4.46
C VAL A 380 18.54 -19.77 4.99
N LYS A 381 18.51 -21.07 5.30
CA LYS A 381 19.68 -21.80 5.79
C LYS A 381 20.85 -21.63 4.81
N GLY A 382 21.99 -21.19 5.34
CA GLY A 382 23.20 -20.91 4.57
C GLY A 382 23.41 -19.42 4.23
N THR A 383 22.41 -18.56 4.42
CA THR A 383 22.53 -17.10 4.16
C THR A 383 22.69 -16.26 5.44
N GLN A 384 22.85 -16.91 6.59
CA GLN A 384 23.08 -16.20 7.86
C GLN A 384 24.46 -15.54 7.91
N PRO A 385 24.61 -14.41 8.61
CA PRO A 385 25.94 -13.84 8.83
C PRO A 385 26.78 -14.76 9.72
N ASN A 386 28.07 -14.89 9.38
CA ASN A 386 29.06 -15.65 10.15
C ASN A 386 30.09 -14.75 10.86
N SER A 387 30.07 -13.45 10.59
CA SER A 387 30.94 -12.46 11.22
C SER A 387 30.19 -11.67 12.29
N VAL A 388 30.90 -11.23 13.32
CA VAL A 388 30.39 -10.37 14.40
C VAL A 388 30.36 -8.90 13.95
N CYS A 389 29.48 -8.12 14.55
CA CYS A 389 29.33 -6.68 14.35
C CYS A 389 30.67 -5.96 14.62
N PRO A 390 31.22 -5.23 13.64
CA PRO A 390 32.42 -4.42 13.84
C PRO A 390 32.11 -2.98 14.28
N LEU A 391 30.83 -2.58 14.25
CA LEU A 391 30.43 -1.17 14.42
C LEU A 391 30.23 -0.76 15.88
N HIS A 392 29.86 -1.71 16.75
CA HIS A 392 29.69 -1.45 18.17
C HIS A 392 30.73 -2.25 18.93
N THR A 393 31.51 -1.59 19.75
CA THR A 393 32.53 -2.20 20.61
C THR A 393 31.91 -2.52 21.96
N ALA A 394 32.08 -3.76 22.42
CA ALA A 394 31.73 -4.09 23.80
C ALA A 394 32.78 -3.46 24.73
N PRO A 395 32.38 -2.87 25.88
CA PRO A 395 33.34 -2.42 26.89
C PRO A 395 34.24 -3.58 27.31
N SER A 396 35.54 -3.33 27.46
CA SER A 396 36.50 -4.36 27.84
C SER A 396 36.23 -4.87 29.27
N MET A 397 36.76 -6.06 29.61
CA MET A 397 36.66 -6.60 30.98
C MET A 397 37.31 -5.65 32.00
N LEU A 398 38.36 -4.92 31.59
CA LEU A 398 39.00 -3.89 32.40
C LEU A 398 38.09 -2.67 32.61
N ASP A 399 37.35 -2.22 31.60
CA ASP A 399 36.38 -1.12 31.73
C ASP A 399 35.26 -1.46 32.72
N ARG A 400 34.85 -2.74 32.77
CA ARG A 400 33.85 -3.24 33.72
C ARG A 400 34.38 -3.36 35.15
N LEU A 401 35.66 -3.70 35.33
CA LEU A 401 36.31 -3.84 36.64
C LEU A 401 36.75 -2.50 37.23
N ALA A 402 37.10 -1.52 36.38
CA ALA A 402 37.61 -0.23 36.82
C ALA A 402 36.52 0.74 37.32
N GLY A 403 35.23 0.39 37.21
CA GLY A 403 34.13 1.28 37.63
C GLY A 403 34.15 2.65 36.94
N VAL A 404 34.84 2.76 35.80
CA VAL A 404 35.01 4.00 35.05
C VAL A 404 33.71 4.31 34.32
N PHE A 405 32.83 5.05 35.01
CA PHE A 405 31.78 5.83 34.36
C PHE A 405 32.44 7.01 33.66
N GLY A 406 32.95 6.81 32.45
CA GLY A 406 33.44 7.91 31.61
C GLY A 406 34.83 7.67 31.03
N GLY A 407 34.86 7.12 29.83
CA GLY A 407 36.03 7.09 28.94
C GLY A 407 35.49 6.92 27.53
N GLY A 408 35.65 7.95 26.70
CA GLY A 408 34.87 8.20 25.48
C GLY A 408 34.78 7.01 24.52
N ASP A 409 33.55 6.60 24.24
CA ASP A 409 33.25 5.92 23.00
C ASP A 409 33.23 6.98 21.89
N ASP A 410 34.18 6.92 20.96
CA ASP A 410 34.23 7.77 19.76
C ASP A 410 33.06 7.47 18.79
N SER A 411 32.12 6.59 19.17
CA SER A 411 30.90 6.34 18.42
C SER A 411 29.95 7.54 18.53
N ARG A 412 29.91 8.36 17.49
CA ARG A 412 28.82 9.32 17.30
C ARG A 412 27.47 8.56 17.37
N PRO A 413 26.44 9.14 18.01
CA PRO A 413 25.10 8.58 18.00
C PRO A 413 24.65 8.24 16.57
N VAL A 414 24.08 7.05 16.37
CA VAL A 414 23.60 6.61 15.06
C VAL A 414 22.24 7.24 14.76
N SER A 415 21.98 7.60 13.50
CA SER A 415 20.64 8.10 13.13
C SER A 415 19.61 6.98 13.19
N ALA A 416 18.42 7.26 13.74
CA ALA A 416 17.29 6.33 13.72
C ALA A 416 16.91 5.87 12.29
N GLU A 417 17.20 6.69 11.28
CA GLU A 417 16.95 6.38 9.87
C GLU A 417 17.94 5.36 9.32
N ASP A 418 19.22 5.52 9.61
CA ASP A 418 20.30 4.63 9.17
C ASP A 418 20.10 3.21 9.71
N VAL A 419 19.68 3.13 10.98
CA VAL A 419 19.41 1.85 11.63
C VAL A 419 18.00 1.35 11.35
N GLY A 420 17.19 2.07 10.58
CA GLY A 420 15.86 1.61 10.21
C GLY A 420 14.89 1.43 11.38
N LEU A 421 15.01 2.24 12.43
CA LEU A 421 14.07 2.21 13.55
C LEU A 421 12.71 2.78 13.12
N PRO A 422 11.59 2.27 13.67
CA PRO A 422 10.29 2.90 13.49
C PRO A 422 10.28 4.28 14.17
N ALA A 423 9.51 5.21 13.61
CA ALA A 423 9.20 6.45 14.31
C ALA A 423 8.56 6.13 15.67
N PRO A 424 8.88 6.88 16.74
CA PRO A 424 8.16 6.73 18.00
C PRO A 424 6.65 6.87 17.73
N GLY A 425 5.86 5.92 18.22
CA GLY A 425 4.40 6.04 18.14
C GLY A 425 3.96 7.29 18.91
N PRO A 426 2.77 7.86 18.61
CA PRO A 426 2.22 8.92 19.44
C PRO A 426 2.22 8.43 20.88
N ALA A 427 2.76 9.25 21.79
CA ALA A 427 2.82 8.94 23.21
C ALA A 427 1.45 8.45 23.64
N ARG A 428 1.37 7.20 24.10
CA ARG A 428 0.15 6.65 24.69
C ARG A 428 -0.17 7.55 25.88
N THR A 429 -1.18 8.40 25.75
CA THR A 429 -1.84 8.98 26.92
C THR A 429 -2.50 7.80 27.62
N THR A 430 -1.83 7.28 28.64
CA THR A 430 -2.47 6.39 29.61
C THR A 430 -3.50 7.23 30.34
N GLY A 431 -4.70 7.34 29.78
CA GLY A 431 -5.88 7.76 30.51
C GLY A 431 -6.19 6.70 31.55
N SER A 432 -5.53 6.79 32.69
CA SER A 432 -5.92 6.10 33.91
C SER A 432 -7.29 6.64 34.31
N VAL A 433 -8.33 5.84 34.07
CA VAL A 433 -9.62 6.03 34.75
C VAL A 433 -9.40 5.60 36.21
N PRO A 434 -9.59 6.48 37.21
CA PRO A 434 -9.51 6.09 38.62
C PRO A 434 -10.57 5.03 38.93
N GLY A 435 -10.16 3.96 39.61
CA GLY A 435 -10.97 2.78 39.86
C GLY A 435 -12.28 3.08 40.59
N SER A 436 -13.35 2.40 40.16
CA SER A 436 -14.51 2.15 41.02
C SER A 436 -14.18 0.97 41.96
N PRO A 437 -14.55 1.07 43.25
CA PRO A 437 -14.26 0.05 44.24
C PRO A 437 -15.08 -1.22 44.01
N ALA A 438 -14.47 -2.35 44.33
CA ALA A 438 -15.06 -3.69 44.25
C ALA A 438 -16.34 -3.80 45.10
N ALA A 439 -17.37 -4.41 44.53
CA ALA A 439 -18.59 -4.81 45.23
C ALA A 439 -18.33 -6.06 46.11
N PRO A 440 -18.97 -6.17 47.29
CA PRO A 440 -18.82 -7.32 48.16
C PRO A 440 -19.69 -8.50 47.69
N THR A 441 -19.16 -9.70 47.90
CA THR A 441 -19.80 -11.00 47.65
C THR A 441 -21.04 -11.21 48.53
N ALA A 442 -22.17 -11.59 47.92
CA ALA A 442 -23.37 -12.06 48.62
C ALA A 442 -23.74 -13.50 48.20
N ARG A 443 -24.19 -14.29 49.19
CA ARG A 443 -24.60 -15.71 49.12
C ARG A 443 -26.00 -15.88 48.49
N PRO A 444 -26.37 -17.10 48.05
CA PRO A 444 -27.53 -17.33 47.18
C PRO A 444 -28.84 -17.52 47.96
N GLY A 445 -29.94 -17.01 47.39
CA GLY A 445 -31.31 -17.35 47.76
C GLY A 445 -32.23 -16.14 47.76
N GLU A 446 -32.95 -15.92 46.65
CA GLU A 446 -34.35 -15.44 46.53
C GLU A 446 -34.64 -14.98 45.09
N GLU A 447 -35.75 -15.47 44.53
CA GLU A 447 -36.27 -15.10 43.20
C GLU A 447 -36.70 -13.63 43.13
N PRO A 448 -36.52 -12.92 42.00
CA PRO A 448 -37.06 -11.58 41.86
C PRO A 448 -38.46 -11.59 41.22
N ALA A 449 -39.42 -11.02 41.94
CA ALA A 449 -40.70 -10.57 41.42
C ALA A 449 -40.52 -9.30 40.56
N SER A 450 -41.25 -9.24 39.44
CA SER A 450 -41.29 -8.11 38.50
C SER A 450 -42.08 -6.91 39.06
N PRO A 451 -41.76 -5.67 38.64
CA PRO A 451 -42.85 -4.80 38.19
C PRO A 451 -42.53 -3.86 37.00
N LYS A 452 -43.46 -3.92 36.04
CA LYS A 452 -44.20 -2.85 35.32
C LYS A 452 -43.53 -1.53 34.91
N ALA A 453 -43.79 -1.23 33.63
CA ALA A 453 -43.53 0.01 32.90
C ALA A 453 -44.49 1.17 33.26
N GLU A 454 -44.02 2.41 33.13
CA GLU A 454 -44.82 3.62 32.94
C GLU A 454 -44.15 4.61 31.98
N ASP A 455 -44.99 5.29 31.19
CA ASP A 455 -44.74 6.10 30.00
C ASP A 455 -44.41 7.60 30.27
N PRO A 456 -44.00 8.39 29.24
CA PRO A 456 -43.23 9.62 29.42
C PRO A 456 -44.07 10.90 29.56
N LYS A 457 -43.58 11.87 30.35
CA LYS A 457 -44.12 13.24 30.40
C LYS A 457 -43.20 14.28 29.75
N LYS A 458 -43.78 14.97 28.75
CA LYS A 458 -43.33 16.20 28.10
C LYS A 458 -43.21 17.38 29.08
N LYS A 459 -42.22 18.24 28.90
CA LYS A 459 -42.32 19.70 29.16
C LYS A 459 -41.57 20.51 28.07
N ARG A 460 -42.35 21.31 27.33
CA ARG A 460 -41.93 22.58 26.66
C ARG A 460 -41.79 23.64 27.77
N GLY A 461 -41.05 24.73 27.69
CA GLY A 461 -40.21 25.34 26.67
C GLY A 461 -39.71 26.68 27.24
N PHE A 462 -38.77 27.36 26.58
CA PHE A 462 -38.45 28.76 26.87
C PHE A 462 -37.79 29.36 25.61
N TRP A 463 -38.25 30.55 25.20
CA TRP A 463 -37.89 31.34 24.02
C TRP A 463 -38.67 31.14 22.72
N SER A 464 -39.80 31.82 22.64
CA SER A 464 -40.25 32.47 21.41
C SER A 464 -40.82 33.86 21.73
N ARG A 465 -40.26 34.91 21.10
CA ARG A 465 -40.90 36.15 20.59
C ARG A 465 -40.06 37.39 20.87
N VAL A 466 -39.58 38.00 19.79
CA VAL A 466 -39.61 39.45 19.55
C VAL A 466 -39.71 39.63 18.01
N PHE A 467 -40.94 39.94 17.54
CA PHE A 467 -41.40 40.52 16.25
C PHE A 467 -40.96 39.86 14.90
N LYS A 468 -41.78 39.40 13.93
CA LYS A 468 -43.18 39.58 13.45
C LYS A 468 -43.58 41.05 13.23
N GLY A 469 -44.07 41.52 12.08
CA GLY A 469 -44.48 40.92 10.79
C GLY A 469 -44.40 42.02 9.72
N ASP A 470 -45.15 42.06 8.63
CA ASP A 470 -46.28 41.27 8.14
C ASP A 470 -46.50 41.73 6.67
N LYS A 471 -46.92 40.83 5.77
CA LYS A 471 -47.94 41.02 4.69
C LYS A 471 -47.72 42.10 3.60
N LYS A 472 -48.21 42.02 2.35
CA LYS A 472 -49.32 41.29 1.68
C LYS A 472 -49.25 41.63 0.16
N ASP A 473 -49.85 40.78 -0.68
CA ASP A 473 -50.70 41.04 -1.88
C ASP A 473 -50.12 41.94 -3.01
N ASP A 474 -50.44 41.85 -4.32
CA ASP A 474 -51.36 41.09 -5.16
C ASP A 474 -50.99 41.39 -6.65
N ASP A 475 -51.59 40.65 -7.58
CA ASP A 475 -51.92 41.03 -8.99
C ASP A 475 -50.79 41.31 -10.01
N LYS A 476 -50.65 40.55 -11.12
CA LYS A 476 -51.48 40.36 -12.33
C LYS A 476 -51.09 41.28 -13.50
N ASP A 477 -51.25 40.68 -14.69
CA ASP A 477 -51.35 41.30 -16.02
C ASP A 477 -50.05 41.89 -16.59
N LYS A 478 -49.74 41.86 -17.89
CA LYS A 478 -50.24 41.22 -19.12
C LYS A 478 -49.32 41.73 -20.24
N ASP A 479 -49.21 40.95 -21.33
CA ASP A 479 -49.00 41.42 -22.72
C ASP A 479 -47.74 42.29 -23.02
N LYS A 480 -47.14 42.36 -24.20
CA LYS A 480 -47.12 41.68 -25.50
C LYS A 480 -46.07 42.47 -26.30
N ASP A 481 -45.59 41.86 -27.38
CA ASP A 481 -45.13 42.55 -28.60
C ASP A 481 -43.81 43.36 -28.47
N LYS A 482 -42.86 43.38 -29.41
CA LYS A 482 -42.85 42.95 -30.82
C LYS A 482 -41.41 43.07 -31.35
N LYS A 483 -41.03 42.09 -32.18
CA LYS A 483 -40.47 42.23 -33.55
C LYS A 483 -39.15 42.99 -33.74
N ASP A 484 -38.13 42.29 -34.25
CA ASP A 484 -37.77 42.09 -35.69
C ASP A 484 -36.77 43.20 -36.09
N GLU A 485 -35.70 42.98 -36.86
CA GLU A 485 -35.62 42.48 -38.23
C GLU A 485 -34.14 42.19 -38.55
N LYS A 486 -33.79 41.02 -39.11
CA LYS A 486 -33.49 40.74 -40.55
C LYS A 486 -32.15 41.33 -41.04
N LYS A 487 -31.37 40.73 -41.96
CA LYS A 487 -31.59 39.66 -42.95
C LYS A 487 -30.22 39.23 -43.53
N LYS A 488 -30.06 37.92 -43.78
CA LYS A 488 -29.22 37.28 -44.82
C LYS A 488 -29.82 37.56 -46.23
N PRO A 489 -29.35 37.04 -47.41
CA PRO A 489 -28.37 35.95 -47.67
C PRO A 489 -27.41 36.09 -48.91
N GLU A 490 -26.39 35.19 -48.94
CA GLU A 490 -25.86 34.35 -50.07
C GLU A 490 -25.26 34.95 -51.39
N PRO A 491 -24.64 34.13 -52.29
CA PRO A 491 -23.61 33.09 -52.11
C PRO A 491 -22.50 33.08 -53.22
N LYS A 492 -21.58 32.09 -53.13
CA LYS A 492 -20.77 31.39 -54.16
C LYS A 492 -19.24 31.65 -54.24
N LYS A 493 -18.51 30.53 -54.00
CA LYS A 493 -17.14 30.10 -54.39
C LYS A 493 -16.90 30.15 -55.93
N PRO A 494 -15.74 29.72 -56.52
CA PRO A 494 -14.46 29.21 -55.96
C PRO A 494 -13.16 29.76 -56.63
N GLY A 495 -11.99 29.40 -56.06
CA GLY A 495 -10.66 29.42 -56.68
C GLY A 495 -9.62 29.44 -55.56
N GLY A 496 -8.66 28.51 -55.39
CA GLY A 496 -7.88 27.77 -56.37
C GLY A 496 -6.53 28.48 -56.53
N GLY A 497 -5.46 27.97 -55.91
CA GLY A 497 -4.10 28.48 -56.12
C GLY A 497 -3.16 28.34 -54.93
N GLU A 498 -2.29 27.32 -55.03
CA GLU A 498 -1.00 27.05 -54.35
C GLU A 498 -0.90 26.85 -52.83
#